data_AF-A0AAW3YVF9-F1
#
_entry.id   AF-A0AAW3YVF9-F1
#
_cell.length_a   1.000
_cell.length_b   1.000
_cell.length_c   1.000
_cell.angle_alpha   90.00
_cell.angle_beta   90.00
_cell.angle_gamma   90.00
#
_symmetry.space_group_name_H-M   'P 1'
#
loop_
_entity.id
_entity.type
_entity.pdbx_description
1 polymer ?
#
loop_
_entity_poly.entity_id
_entity_poly.type
_entity_poly.pdbx_seq_one_letter_code
_entity_poly.pdbx_strand_id
1 'polypeptide(L)'
;MDSQRNLLFIALLFVSFLVWQAWENDKNPQPAAQITQQTNTTLNSEVSSGQGKLITVKTDVLSLHINTRGGDIEEADLLAYPDTLGSKTPFKLLETTPEFTYQAQSGLTGINGPDNQAERPLYHTTQNSFTLADGQDELRIPMTYTAPDGVVYVKTFVLKRGNYAVSVDYSIDNVTDKPLQMAFFGQLKQSAELPKHRDTGSSNFALHTYRGAAYSSDEAKYEKYKFDDIESKALSVTTQGGWVAMLQQYFATAWVPEKDKTSNFYTIDLKNQKMAIIGYKGENINIAPKSQQNISSTLWVGPEIQDQMAAVAPHLDLTVDYGWLWFISQPLFKLLKFLHEYIGNWGFSIIAITFIVRGIMYPLTKAQYTSMAKMRLLQPKITAMRERFGDDRQRMSQEMMALYKTEKVNPLGGCLPLVIQMPIFLALYYMLMGSVELRHAPFIGWINDLSAQDPYYILPVLMGVTMFVIQKLSPTTVADPMQQKIMTYMPVVFTVFFLWFPSGLVLYYIVSNLVTIIQQQVIFRSLEKRGLHTREKREKKVDLNKK
;
A
#
# COMPACT_ATOMS: atom_id res chain seq x y z
N MET A 1 -28.57 -27.89 7.89
CA MET A 1 -27.34 -28.11 8.69
C MET A 1 -26.06 -28.05 7.86
N ASP A 2 -25.88 -28.81 6.76
CA ASP A 2 -24.61 -28.75 5.99
C ASP A 2 -24.34 -27.41 5.28
N SER A 3 -25.38 -26.73 4.80
CA SER A 3 -25.22 -25.43 4.13
C SER A 3 -24.99 -24.26 5.11
N GLN A 4 -25.55 -24.34 6.31
CA GLN A 4 -25.19 -23.46 7.44
C GLN A 4 -23.75 -23.71 7.87
N ARG A 5 -23.30 -24.97 7.87
CA ARG A 5 -21.90 -25.34 8.08
C ARG A 5 -21.00 -24.71 7.03
N ASN A 6 -21.38 -24.71 5.76
CA ASN A 6 -20.58 -24.10 4.69
C ASN A 6 -20.53 -22.56 4.77
N LEU A 7 -21.63 -21.89 5.15
CA LEU A 7 -21.65 -20.43 5.30
C LEU A 7 -20.91 -20.00 6.58
N LEU A 8 -21.06 -20.76 7.67
CA LEU A 8 -20.20 -20.64 8.85
C LEU A 8 -18.76 -20.96 8.51
N PHE A 9 -18.47 -21.95 7.66
CA PHE A 9 -17.11 -22.25 7.21
C PHE A 9 -16.54 -21.13 6.37
N ILE A 10 -17.32 -20.46 5.51
CA ILE A 10 -16.84 -19.31 4.74
C ILE A 10 -16.64 -18.10 5.65
N ALA A 11 -17.59 -17.82 6.55
CA ALA A 11 -17.46 -16.74 7.52
C ALA A 11 -16.30 -17.01 8.50
N LEU A 12 -16.12 -18.26 8.92
CA LEU A 12 -15.05 -18.69 9.81
C LEU A 12 -13.73 -18.82 9.05
N LEU A 13 -13.71 -19.19 7.77
CA LEU A 13 -12.51 -19.09 6.92
C LEU A 13 -12.14 -17.63 6.67
N PHE A 14 -13.12 -16.74 6.54
CA PHE A 14 -12.86 -15.31 6.37
C PHE A 14 -12.38 -14.69 7.68
N VAL A 15 -13.02 -14.99 8.80
CA VAL A 15 -12.57 -14.56 10.13
C VAL A 15 -11.23 -15.20 10.49
N SER A 16 -11.02 -16.49 10.23
CA SER A 16 -9.74 -17.16 10.39
C SER A 16 -8.70 -16.65 9.41
N PHE A 17 -9.07 -16.19 8.22
CA PHE A 17 -8.16 -15.51 7.29
C PHE A 17 -7.79 -14.13 7.80
N LEU A 18 -8.73 -13.36 8.35
CA LEU A 18 -8.43 -12.07 8.99
C LEU A 18 -7.58 -12.25 10.25
N VAL A 19 -7.86 -13.28 11.05
CA VAL A 19 -7.06 -13.65 12.23
C VAL A 19 -5.69 -14.20 11.82
N TRP A 20 -5.62 -15.03 10.77
CA TRP A 20 -4.35 -15.51 10.22
C TRP A 20 -3.56 -14.37 9.60
N GLN A 21 -4.19 -13.41 8.94
CA GLN A 21 -3.51 -12.24 8.39
C GLN A 21 -3.04 -11.29 9.49
N ALA A 22 -3.84 -11.09 10.55
CA ALA A 22 -3.39 -10.40 11.76
C ALA A 22 -2.21 -11.14 12.40
N TRP A 23 -2.28 -12.47 12.47
CA TRP A 23 -1.20 -13.32 12.99
C TRP A 23 0.05 -13.32 12.10
N GLU A 24 -0.09 -13.37 10.77
CA GLU A 24 1.01 -13.34 9.79
C GLU A 24 1.68 -11.98 9.81
N ASN A 25 0.88 -10.90 9.88
CA ASN A 25 1.40 -9.58 10.19
C ASN A 25 2.23 -9.65 11.46
N ASP A 26 1.76 -10.27 12.55
CA ASP A 26 2.48 -10.38 13.82
C ASP A 26 3.65 -11.40 13.86
N LYS A 27 3.74 -12.36 12.92
CA LYS A 27 4.60 -13.56 13.05
C LYS A 27 5.36 -14.02 11.79
N ASN A 28 5.34 -13.26 10.69
CA ASN A 28 5.91 -13.67 9.40
C ASN A 28 7.32 -14.32 9.56
N PRO A 29 7.54 -15.57 9.08
CA PRO A 29 8.79 -16.30 9.31
C PRO A 29 9.96 -15.67 8.56
N GLN A 30 11.02 -15.34 9.29
CA GLN A 30 12.25 -14.75 8.76
C GLN A 30 13.05 -15.76 7.91
N PRO A 31 13.76 -15.30 6.85
CA PRO A 31 14.80 -16.09 6.19
C PRO A 31 15.85 -16.55 7.20
N ALA A 32 16.35 -17.78 7.01
CA ALA A 32 17.34 -18.39 7.89
C ALA A 32 18.60 -17.52 8.00
N ALA A 33 19.03 -17.26 9.24
CA ALA A 33 20.23 -16.50 9.54
C ALA A 33 21.48 -17.20 8.99
N GLN A 34 22.23 -16.53 8.11
CA GLN A 34 23.63 -16.85 7.89
C GLN A 34 24.44 -16.24 9.04
N ILE A 35 25.05 -17.12 9.84
CA ILE A 35 25.98 -16.76 10.90
C ILE A 35 27.29 -16.34 10.22
N THR A 36 27.50 -15.03 10.08
CA THR A 36 28.83 -14.49 9.76
C THR A 36 29.45 -14.02 11.07
N GLN A 37 30.59 -14.61 11.44
CA GLN A 37 31.34 -14.25 12.66
C GLN A 37 31.68 -12.77 12.68
N GLN A 38 31.07 -12.03 13.61
CA GLN A 38 31.37 -10.63 13.86
C GLN A 38 32.68 -10.49 14.63
N THR A 39 33.60 -9.69 14.09
CA THR A 39 34.68 -9.09 14.87
C THR A 39 34.09 -7.86 15.55
N ASN A 40 34.01 -7.89 16.88
CA ASN A 40 33.51 -6.79 17.70
C ASN A 40 34.27 -5.49 17.41
N THR A 41 33.64 -4.58 16.66
CA THR A 41 34.02 -3.17 16.64
C THR A 41 32.84 -2.40 17.22
N THR A 42 33.04 -1.79 18.38
CA THR A 42 32.06 -1.00 19.14
C THR A 42 31.49 0.14 18.29
N LEU A 43 30.29 -0.07 17.73
CA LEU A 43 29.43 0.97 17.14
C LEU A 43 28.61 1.63 18.26
N ASN A 44 29.26 2.41 19.11
CA ASN A 44 28.62 3.20 20.18
C ASN A 44 29.00 4.67 20.05
N SER A 45 28.59 5.31 18.96
CA SER A 45 28.67 6.78 18.83
C SER A 45 27.32 7.28 18.33
N GLU A 46 26.44 7.53 19.28
CA GLU A 46 25.15 8.20 19.10
C GLU A 46 25.40 9.62 18.58
N VAL A 47 24.87 9.94 17.40
CA VAL A 47 24.96 11.28 16.82
C VAL A 47 23.77 12.09 17.34
N SER A 48 23.97 12.93 18.36
CA SER A 48 22.90 13.73 18.96
C SER A 48 22.54 14.97 18.12
N SER A 49 21.26 15.33 18.11
CA SER A 49 20.74 16.56 17.49
C SER A 49 21.14 17.76 18.36
N GLY A 50 22.24 18.43 18.01
CA GLY A 50 22.71 19.59 18.77
C GLY A 50 22.02 20.91 18.38
N GLN A 51 22.12 21.91 19.26
CA GLN A 51 21.50 23.23 19.06
C GLN A 51 22.24 24.03 17.98
N GLY A 52 21.66 24.12 16.78
CA GLY A 52 22.12 24.95 15.67
C GLY A 52 21.01 25.87 15.17
N LYS A 53 21.33 26.67 14.14
CA LYS A 53 20.34 27.58 13.53
C LYS A 53 19.53 26.78 12.50
N LEU A 54 18.22 27.00 12.45
CA LEU A 54 17.38 26.44 11.39
C LEU A 54 17.37 27.37 10.16
N ILE A 55 17.63 26.80 8.99
CA ILE A 55 17.48 27.45 7.70
C ILE A 55 16.31 26.85 6.94
N THR A 56 15.59 27.68 6.18
CA THR A 56 14.44 27.25 5.37
C THR A 56 14.84 27.08 3.92
N VAL A 57 14.46 25.97 3.30
CA VAL A 57 14.71 25.69 1.88
C VAL A 57 13.39 25.35 1.22
N LYS A 58 12.99 26.14 0.22
CA LYS A 58 11.67 26.03 -0.43
C LYS A 58 11.77 25.84 -1.93
N THR A 59 11.04 24.87 -2.46
CA THR A 59 10.77 24.68 -3.89
C THR A 59 9.27 24.79 -4.16
N ASP A 60 8.82 24.34 -5.32
CA ASP A 60 7.42 24.20 -5.67
C ASP A 60 6.72 23.04 -4.92
N VAL A 61 7.47 21.99 -4.56
CA VAL A 61 6.91 20.77 -3.94
C VAL A 61 7.36 20.53 -2.50
N LEU A 62 8.48 21.11 -2.07
CA LEU A 62 9.09 20.89 -0.75
C LEU A 62 9.33 22.19 0.00
N SER A 63 9.13 22.17 1.31
CA SER A 63 9.65 23.16 2.26
C SER A 63 10.37 22.43 3.38
N LEU A 64 11.70 22.58 3.46
CA LEU A 64 12.57 21.90 4.40
C LEU A 64 13.09 22.87 5.46
N HIS A 65 13.20 22.40 6.70
CA HIS A 65 13.95 23.08 7.76
C HIS A 65 15.21 22.28 8.08
N ILE A 66 16.37 22.90 7.84
CA ILE A 66 17.68 22.26 7.96
C ILE A 66 18.42 22.88 9.14
N ASN A 67 18.89 22.05 10.07
CA ASN A 67 19.70 22.52 11.20
C ASN A 67 21.15 22.69 10.75
N THR A 68 21.74 23.88 10.93
CA THR A 68 23.13 24.15 10.56
C THR A 68 24.15 23.34 11.34
N ARG A 69 23.76 22.71 12.46
CA ARG A 69 24.61 21.76 13.17
C ARG A 69 24.40 20.37 12.58
N GLY A 70 25.44 19.82 11.95
CA GLY A 70 25.38 18.54 11.23
C GLY A 70 24.72 18.62 9.84
N GLY A 71 23.78 19.54 9.64
CA GLY A 71 23.00 19.62 8.40
C GLY A 71 21.90 18.56 8.36
N ASP A 72 21.16 18.37 9.45
CA ASP A 72 20.03 17.44 9.48
C ASP A 72 18.75 18.13 9.01
N ILE A 73 17.85 17.40 8.34
CA ILE A 73 16.52 17.90 7.99
C ILE A 73 15.57 17.53 9.13
N GLU A 74 15.16 18.55 9.86
CA GLU A 74 14.32 18.43 11.07
C GLU A 74 12.82 18.52 10.76
N GLU A 75 12.46 19.21 9.68
CA GLU A 75 11.07 19.29 9.20
C GLU A 75 11.02 19.28 7.67
N ALA A 76 9.93 18.74 7.12
CA ALA A 76 9.66 18.71 5.68
C ALA A 76 8.16 18.74 5.41
N ASP A 77 7.70 19.83 4.79
CA ASP A 77 6.33 19.99 4.32
C ASP A 77 6.24 19.66 2.82
N LEU A 78 5.21 18.89 2.44
CA LEU A 78 4.93 18.52 1.06
C LEU A 78 3.90 19.51 0.48
N LEU A 79 4.37 20.55 -0.21
CA LEU A 79 3.57 21.70 -0.61
C LEU A 79 2.44 21.37 -1.59
N ALA A 80 2.60 20.29 -2.37
CA ALA A 80 1.60 19.81 -3.31
C ALA A 80 0.47 18.98 -2.66
N TYR A 81 0.64 18.57 -1.41
CA TYR A 81 -0.30 17.67 -0.71
C TYR A 81 -0.88 18.39 0.50
N PRO A 82 -2.18 18.72 0.52
CA PRO A 82 -2.79 19.28 1.72
C PRO A 82 -2.86 18.21 2.81
N ASP A 83 -2.74 18.64 4.07
CA ASP A 83 -2.75 17.75 5.23
C ASP A 83 -4.04 16.93 5.30
N THR A 84 -5.18 17.62 5.22
CA THR A 84 -6.52 17.05 5.10
C THR A 84 -7.25 17.66 3.90
N LEU A 85 -8.29 16.98 3.42
CA LEU A 85 -9.09 17.44 2.29
C LEU A 85 -9.64 18.85 2.53
N GLY A 86 -9.31 19.79 1.65
CA GLY A 86 -9.73 21.19 1.74
C GLY A 86 -8.89 22.07 2.69
N SER A 87 -7.88 21.52 3.35
CA SER A 87 -6.94 22.31 4.15
C SER A 87 -6.02 23.16 3.27
N LYS A 88 -5.63 24.33 3.78
CA LYS A 88 -4.57 25.16 3.20
C LYS A 88 -3.19 24.81 3.73
N THR A 89 -3.11 24.01 4.79
CA THR A 89 -1.84 23.56 5.36
C THR A 89 -1.31 22.38 4.55
N PRO A 90 -0.03 22.41 4.15
CA PRO A 90 0.61 21.27 3.51
C PRO A 90 0.78 20.12 4.51
N PHE A 91 0.87 18.90 4.00
CA PHE A 91 1.15 17.72 4.80
C PHE A 91 2.59 17.78 5.32
N LYS A 92 2.76 17.67 6.64
CA LYS A 92 4.07 17.65 7.29
C LYS A 92 4.58 16.22 7.42
N LEU A 93 5.59 15.85 6.62
CA LEU A 93 6.18 14.51 6.62
C LEU A 93 7.22 14.36 7.75
N LEU A 94 8.30 15.16 7.69
CA LEU A 94 9.30 15.22 8.76
C LEU A 94 8.90 16.29 9.77
N GLU A 95 9.09 16.02 11.05
CA GLU A 95 8.65 16.87 12.15
C GLU A 95 9.54 16.69 13.38
N THR A 96 9.86 17.78 14.06
CA THR A 96 10.61 17.74 15.32
C THR A 96 9.82 18.48 16.41
N THR A 97 9.05 17.71 17.18
CA THR A 97 8.30 18.23 18.34
C THR A 97 8.63 17.41 19.60
N PRO A 98 8.30 17.93 20.79
CA PRO A 98 8.44 17.17 22.03
C PRO A 98 7.61 15.87 22.07
N GLU A 99 6.50 15.80 21.32
CA GLU A 99 5.59 14.65 21.30
C GLU A 99 5.93 13.64 20.20
N PHE A 100 6.52 14.10 19.09
CA PHE A 100 6.83 13.28 17.92
C PHE A 100 8.05 13.81 17.19
N THR A 101 8.99 12.91 16.90
CA THR A 101 10.19 13.21 16.11
C THR A 101 10.23 12.31 14.89
N TYR A 102 10.46 12.89 13.72
CA TYR A 102 10.78 12.22 12.47
C TYR A 102 11.76 13.08 11.68
N GLN A 103 13.01 12.65 11.57
CA GLN A 103 14.12 13.42 11.00
C GLN A 103 14.90 12.60 9.98
N ALA A 104 15.49 13.27 9.01
CA ALA A 104 16.47 12.70 8.09
C ALA A 104 17.84 13.32 8.38
N GLN A 105 18.75 12.50 8.90
CA GLN A 105 20.07 12.93 9.35
C GLN A 105 21.15 12.38 8.42
N SER A 106 22.20 13.15 8.20
CA SER A 106 23.36 12.71 7.41
C SER A 106 24.64 13.42 7.84
N GLY A 107 25.78 12.78 7.60
CA GLY A 107 27.07 13.29 8.01
C GLY A 107 28.26 12.47 7.51
N LEU A 108 29.44 12.91 7.94
CA LEU A 108 30.71 12.24 7.72
C LEU A 108 31.20 11.63 9.05
N THR A 109 31.14 10.31 9.14
CA THR A 109 31.64 9.52 10.29
C THR A 109 32.98 8.86 9.95
N GLY A 110 33.50 7.98 10.82
CA GLY A 110 34.80 7.33 10.67
C GLY A 110 35.89 7.96 11.53
N ILE A 111 37.14 7.58 11.30
CA ILE A 111 38.28 7.99 12.15
C ILE A 111 38.45 9.51 12.15
N ASN A 112 38.30 10.14 10.99
CA ASN A 112 38.47 11.59 10.81
C ASN A 112 37.15 12.30 10.46
N GLY A 113 36.01 11.63 10.58
CA GLY A 113 34.70 12.21 10.27
C GLY A 113 34.30 13.26 11.32
N PRO A 114 33.97 14.52 10.93
CA PRO A 114 33.60 15.57 11.87
C PRO A 114 32.32 15.26 12.65
N ASP A 115 31.41 14.46 12.11
CA ASP A 115 30.14 14.10 12.76
C ASP A 115 30.27 12.98 13.80
N ASN A 116 31.48 12.41 13.98
CA ASN A 116 31.77 11.41 15.00
C ASN A 116 32.19 12.04 16.36
N GLN A 117 32.32 13.37 16.42
CA GLN A 117 32.73 14.08 17.63
C GLN A 117 31.54 14.35 18.57
N ALA A 118 31.83 14.63 19.84
CA ALA A 118 30.80 14.96 20.85
C ALA A 118 29.96 16.17 20.44
N GLU A 119 30.56 17.14 19.74
CA GLU A 119 29.85 18.23 19.08
C GLU A 119 29.96 18.07 17.56
N ARG A 120 28.79 17.97 16.89
CA ARG A 120 28.71 17.94 15.43
C ARG A 120 29.15 19.27 14.80
N PRO A 121 29.66 19.26 13.55
CA PRO A 121 30.09 20.45 12.84
C PRO A 121 28.98 21.51 12.77
N LEU A 122 29.31 22.75 13.15
CA LEU A 122 28.44 23.90 12.95
C LEU A 122 28.77 24.56 11.62
N TYR A 123 27.94 24.31 10.62
CA TYR A 123 28.12 24.88 9.30
C TYR A 123 27.66 26.35 9.24
N HIS A 124 28.35 27.12 8.40
CA HIS A 124 27.99 28.46 7.99
C HIS A 124 27.34 28.46 6.61
N THR A 125 26.34 29.30 6.42
CA THR A 125 25.66 29.51 5.13
C THR A 125 25.47 31.00 4.89
N THR A 126 25.27 31.37 3.62
CA THR A 126 25.18 32.77 3.18
C THR A 126 23.84 33.42 3.57
N GLN A 127 22.78 32.62 3.71
CA GLN A 127 21.41 33.08 3.92
C GLN A 127 20.67 32.13 4.85
N ASN A 128 19.56 32.59 5.45
CA ASN A 128 18.72 31.75 6.32
C ASN A 128 17.53 31.14 5.60
N SER A 129 17.25 31.60 4.38
CA SER A 129 16.14 31.15 3.56
C SER A 129 16.58 31.06 2.11
N PHE A 130 16.30 29.94 1.47
CA PHE A 130 16.58 29.68 0.08
C PHE A 130 15.27 29.32 -0.61
N THR A 131 14.96 29.94 -1.74
CA THR A 131 13.75 29.64 -2.51
C THR A 131 14.13 29.45 -3.97
N LEU A 132 13.63 28.38 -4.58
CA LEU A 132 13.80 28.14 -6.02
C LEU A 132 13.06 29.23 -6.79
N ALA A 133 13.80 30.07 -7.51
CA ALA A 133 13.21 31.18 -8.25
C ALA A 133 12.43 30.71 -9.48
N ASP A 134 11.48 31.52 -9.94
CA ASP A 134 10.74 31.26 -11.18
C ASP A 134 11.70 31.16 -12.38
N GLY A 135 11.50 30.16 -13.23
CA GLY A 135 12.36 29.87 -14.38
C GLY A 135 13.67 29.15 -14.07
N GLN A 136 13.97 28.85 -12.80
CA GLN A 136 15.10 27.97 -12.42
C GLN A 136 14.62 26.53 -12.17
N ASP A 137 15.43 25.55 -12.56
CA ASP A 137 15.11 24.13 -12.35
C ASP A 137 15.91 23.46 -11.23
N GLU A 138 16.92 24.15 -10.69
CA GLU A 138 17.80 23.63 -9.65
C GLU A 138 18.10 24.71 -8.60
N LEU A 139 18.07 24.32 -7.31
CA LEU A 139 18.46 25.14 -6.17
C LEU A 139 19.58 24.43 -5.40
N ARG A 140 20.70 25.14 -5.18
CA ARG A 140 21.85 24.65 -4.41
C ARG A 140 22.04 25.42 -3.12
N ILE A 141 22.22 24.71 -2.01
CA ILE A 141 22.37 25.28 -0.67
C ILE A 141 23.69 24.80 -0.08
N PRO A 142 24.82 25.48 -0.37
CA PRO A 142 26.11 25.13 0.20
C PRO A 142 26.20 25.60 1.66
N MET A 143 26.75 24.71 2.49
CA MET A 143 26.97 24.91 3.92
C MET A 143 28.42 24.53 4.21
N THR A 144 29.21 25.48 4.72
CA THR A 144 30.66 25.31 4.87
C THR A 144 31.05 25.22 6.34
N TYR A 145 31.89 24.25 6.68
CA TYR A 145 32.52 24.09 7.98
C TYR A 145 34.03 23.97 7.80
N THR A 146 34.80 24.71 8.58
CA THR A 146 36.26 24.60 8.61
C THR A 146 36.65 24.04 9.98
N ALA A 147 37.24 22.85 9.97
CA ALA A 147 37.68 22.19 11.19
C ALA A 147 38.91 22.90 11.79
N PRO A 148 39.20 22.69 13.10
CA PRO A 148 40.35 23.31 13.76
C PRO A 148 41.72 22.97 13.14
N ASP A 149 41.82 21.84 12.44
CA ASP A 149 43.00 21.40 11.70
C ASP A 149 43.10 22.01 10.28
N GLY A 150 42.13 22.84 9.90
CA GLY A 150 42.07 23.55 8.63
C GLY A 150 41.32 22.82 7.52
N VAL A 151 40.90 21.56 7.72
CA VAL A 151 40.13 20.81 6.70
C VAL A 151 38.79 21.51 6.45
N VAL A 152 38.44 21.70 5.17
CA VAL A 152 37.20 22.37 4.78
C VAL A 152 36.19 21.35 4.29
N TYR A 153 35.01 21.37 4.88
CA TYR A 153 33.86 20.53 4.53
C TYR A 153 32.75 21.40 3.97
N VAL A 154 32.31 21.13 2.75
CA VAL A 154 31.16 21.80 2.14
C VAL A 154 30.06 20.76 1.91
N LYS A 155 28.99 20.84 2.71
CA LYS A 155 27.75 20.07 2.52
C LYS A 155 26.80 20.88 1.65
N THR A 156 26.34 20.33 0.53
CA THR A 156 25.45 21.01 -0.40
C THR A 156 24.18 20.20 -0.58
N PHE A 157 23.04 20.81 -0.27
CA PHE A 157 21.73 20.26 -0.67
C PHE A 157 21.41 20.74 -2.08
N VAL A 158 21.01 19.80 -2.95
CA VAL A 158 20.61 20.08 -4.34
C VAL A 158 19.17 19.61 -4.53
N LEU A 159 18.28 20.56 -4.81
CA LEU A 159 16.86 20.31 -5.05
C LEU A 159 16.52 20.69 -6.48
N LYS A 160 15.58 19.97 -7.09
CA LYS A 160 15.09 20.24 -8.44
C LYS A 160 13.60 20.50 -8.45
N ARG A 161 13.13 21.29 -9.43
CA ARG A 161 11.71 21.61 -9.61
C ARG A 161 10.88 20.32 -9.75
N GLY A 162 9.76 20.24 -9.03
CA GLY A 162 8.82 19.11 -9.11
C GLY A 162 9.39 17.76 -8.64
N ASN A 163 10.52 17.74 -7.94
CA ASN A 163 11.22 16.52 -7.54
C ASN A 163 11.33 16.39 -6.01
N TYR A 164 11.13 15.17 -5.51
CA TYR A 164 11.21 14.81 -4.09
C TYR A 164 12.55 14.15 -3.70
N ALA A 165 13.43 13.90 -4.68
CA ALA A 165 14.78 13.43 -4.47
C ALA A 165 15.73 14.63 -4.25
N VAL A 166 16.25 14.75 -3.04
CA VAL A 166 17.22 15.76 -2.63
C VAL A 166 18.61 15.14 -2.64
N SER A 167 19.53 15.65 -3.46
CA SER A 167 20.93 15.21 -3.38
C SER A 167 21.64 15.95 -2.25
N VAL A 168 22.47 15.21 -1.52
CA VAL A 168 23.27 15.69 -0.42
C VAL A 168 24.72 15.38 -0.75
N ASP A 169 25.41 16.41 -1.23
CA ASP A 169 26.76 16.31 -1.74
C ASP A 169 27.74 16.86 -0.69
N TYR A 170 28.86 16.17 -0.48
CA TYR A 170 29.99 16.67 0.29
C TYR A 170 31.17 16.89 -0.62
N SER A 171 31.81 18.04 -0.45
CA SER A 171 33.16 18.31 -0.92
C SER A 171 34.08 18.46 0.29
N ILE A 172 35.08 17.60 0.38
CA ILE A 172 36.07 17.59 1.47
C ILE A 172 37.42 18.00 0.90
N ASP A 173 37.94 19.14 1.35
CA ASP A 173 39.26 19.65 0.98
C ASP A 173 40.28 19.39 2.10
N ASN A 174 41.13 18.38 1.89
CA ASN A 174 42.17 18.02 2.84
C ASN A 174 43.43 18.87 2.62
N VAL A 175 43.49 20.00 3.31
CA VAL A 175 44.66 20.90 3.29
C VAL A 175 45.80 20.43 4.19
N THR A 176 45.66 19.31 4.91
CA THR A 176 46.67 18.83 5.86
C THR A 176 47.74 17.97 5.18
N ASP A 177 48.78 17.60 5.92
CA ASP A 177 49.85 16.70 5.46
C ASP A 177 49.56 15.21 5.77
N LYS A 178 48.40 14.90 6.36
CA LYS A 178 48.00 13.54 6.74
C LYS A 178 46.81 13.09 5.91
N PRO A 179 46.72 11.79 5.56
CA PRO A 179 45.52 11.27 4.95
C PRO A 179 44.35 11.31 5.94
N LEU A 180 43.14 11.52 5.43
CA LEU A 180 41.91 11.43 6.21
C LEU A 180 41.15 10.17 5.82
N GLN A 181 40.53 9.52 6.80
CA GLN A 181 39.63 8.39 6.58
C GLN A 181 38.26 8.65 7.20
N MET A 182 37.23 8.61 6.37
CA MET A 182 35.85 8.87 6.77
C MET A 182 34.85 8.10 5.91
N ALA A 183 33.59 8.07 6.31
CA ALA A 183 32.49 7.46 5.57
C ALA A 183 31.25 8.35 5.65
N PHE A 184 30.48 8.41 4.56
CA PHE A 184 29.15 9.01 4.60
C PHE A 184 28.23 8.12 5.45
N PHE A 185 27.38 8.71 6.28
CA PHE A 185 26.21 8.03 6.82
C PHE A 185 24.93 8.82 6.54
N GLY A 186 23.84 8.10 6.32
CA GLY A 186 22.50 8.65 6.24
C GLY A 186 21.58 7.81 7.13
N GLN A 187 20.80 8.44 7.99
CA GLN A 187 19.85 7.75 8.85
C GLN A 187 18.51 8.48 8.93
N LEU A 188 17.47 7.70 9.16
CA LEU A 188 16.11 8.14 9.42
C LEU A 188 15.80 7.80 10.86
N LYS A 189 15.40 8.81 11.63
CA LYS A 189 15.08 8.68 13.06
C LYS A 189 13.62 9.01 13.24
N GLN A 190 12.84 8.12 13.85
CA GLN A 190 11.41 8.32 14.03
C GLN A 190 10.89 7.77 15.35
N SER A 191 9.97 8.49 16.01
CA SER A 191 9.20 7.96 17.14
C SER A 191 8.40 6.73 16.72
N ALA A 192 8.51 5.63 17.48
CA ALA A 192 7.82 4.39 17.16
C ALA A 192 6.29 4.53 17.33
N GLU A 193 5.84 5.23 18.36
CA GLU A 193 4.43 5.54 18.60
C GLU A 193 4.00 6.84 17.88
N LEU A 194 2.80 6.86 17.30
CA LEU A 194 2.20 8.06 16.73
C LEU A 194 1.42 8.84 17.81
N PRO A 195 1.49 10.17 17.83
CA PRO A 195 0.60 10.96 18.66
C PRO A 195 -0.84 10.87 18.10
N LYS A 196 -1.84 11.02 18.98
CA LYS A 196 -3.27 10.81 18.65
C LYS A 196 -3.77 11.62 17.44
N HIS A 197 -3.18 12.78 17.17
CA HIS A 197 -3.58 13.63 16.05
C HIS A 197 -3.03 13.13 14.69
N ARG A 198 -1.95 12.34 14.70
CA ARG A 198 -1.40 11.67 13.50
C ARG A 198 -1.90 10.24 13.34
N ASP A 199 -2.38 9.64 14.43
CA ASP A 199 -3.07 8.36 14.37
C ASP A 199 -4.45 8.57 13.74
N THR A 200 -4.50 8.45 12.41
CA THR A 200 -5.76 8.44 11.66
C THR A 200 -6.54 7.14 11.86
N GLY A 201 -6.03 6.23 12.71
CA GLY A 201 -6.78 5.29 13.54
C GLY A 201 -8.14 4.91 12.96
N SER A 202 -8.16 4.19 11.85
CA SER A 202 -9.36 3.47 11.47
C SER A 202 -9.50 2.33 12.45
N SER A 203 -10.14 2.58 13.60
CA SER A 203 -10.69 1.56 14.49
C SER A 203 -11.82 0.74 13.84
N ASN A 204 -11.92 0.82 12.52
CA ASN A 204 -12.86 0.12 11.67
C ASN A 204 -12.21 -1.17 11.16
N PHE A 205 -13.04 -2.08 10.65
CA PHE A 205 -12.64 -3.32 9.95
C PHE A 205 -11.70 -3.13 8.72
N ALA A 206 -11.28 -1.90 8.42
CA ALA A 206 -10.34 -1.57 7.35
C ALA A 206 -8.90 -1.97 7.77
N LEU A 207 -8.13 -2.54 6.85
CA LEU A 207 -6.76 -2.97 7.11
C LEU A 207 -5.88 -1.76 7.45
N HIS A 208 -5.13 -1.85 8.55
CA HIS A 208 -4.09 -0.88 8.86
C HIS A 208 -3.03 -0.88 7.76
N THR A 209 -2.69 0.30 7.27
CA THR A 209 -1.58 0.48 6.34
C THR A 209 -0.26 0.33 7.07
N TYR A 210 0.71 -0.30 6.42
CA TYR A 210 2.03 -0.52 7.01
C TYR A 210 2.70 0.81 7.37
N ARG A 211 3.28 0.85 8.57
CA ARG A 211 4.20 1.88 9.02
C ARG A 211 5.40 1.22 9.68
N GLY A 212 6.59 1.55 9.22
CA GLY A 212 7.81 0.89 9.67
C GLY A 212 9.00 1.23 8.79
N ALA A 213 10.11 0.57 9.03
CA ALA A 213 11.30 0.69 8.20
C ALA A 213 11.28 -0.34 7.05
N ALA A 214 12.03 -0.08 5.99
CA ALA A 214 12.25 -1.04 4.91
C ALA A 214 13.64 -0.85 4.31
N TYR A 215 14.15 -1.86 3.63
CA TYR A 215 15.41 -1.75 2.90
C TYR A 215 15.41 -2.61 1.63
N SER A 216 16.35 -2.32 0.75
CA SER A 216 16.66 -3.11 -0.44
C SER A 216 18.17 -3.31 -0.56
N SER A 217 18.62 -4.55 -0.65
CA SER A 217 20.02 -4.94 -0.84
C SER A 217 20.19 -5.80 -2.10
N ASP A 218 21.45 -6.14 -2.41
CA ASP A 218 21.84 -7.13 -3.40
C ASP A 218 21.19 -8.52 -3.17
N GLU A 219 21.09 -8.95 -1.92
CA GLU A 219 20.48 -10.23 -1.55
C GLU A 219 18.94 -10.16 -1.45
N ALA A 220 18.39 -9.00 -1.07
CA ALA A 220 16.98 -8.84 -0.80
C ALA A 220 16.41 -7.61 -1.50
N LYS A 221 15.60 -7.83 -2.56
CA LYS A 221 15.06 -6.74 -3.38
C LYS A 221 14.19 -5.75 -2.60
N TYR A 222 13.48 -6.22 -1.58
CA TYR A 222 12.63 -5.40 -0.72
C TYR A 222 12.28 -6.20 0.54
N GLU A 223 12.61 -5.67 1.71
CA GLU A 223 12.29 -6.27 3.01
C GLU A 223 11.72 -5.21 3.94
N LYS A 224 10.64 -5.56 4.64
CA LYS A 224 10.01 -4.72 5.66
C LYS A 224 10.60 -5.03 7.03
N TYR A 225 10.73 -4.01 7.86
CA TYR A 225 11.27 -4.09 9.20
C TYR A 225 10.40 -3.28 10.16
N LYS A 226 9.57 -3.95 10.97
CA LYS A 226 8.67 -3.24 11.89
C LYS A 226 9.47 -2.55 12.99
N PHE A 227 8.93 -1.47 13.53
CA PHE A 227 9.55 -0.81 14.68
C PHE A 227 9.66 -1.74 15.90
N ASP A 228 8.64 -2.56 16.16
CA ASP A 228 8.67 -3.55 17.24
C ASP A 228 9.77 -4.61 17.04
N ASP A 229 10.11 -4.94 15.79
CA ASP A 229 11.15 -5.94 15.51
C ASP A 229 12.56 -5.38 15.79
N ILE A 230 12.77 -4.07 15.65
CA ILE A 230 14.05 -3.40 15.94
C ILE A 230 14.46 -3.61 17.40
N GLU A 231 13.49 -3.70 18.31
CA GLU A 231 13.76 -3.99 19.71
C GLU A 231 14.45 -5.36 19.91
N SER A 232 14.03 -6.35 19.12
CA SER A 232 14.41 -7.75 19.29
C SER A 232 15.61 -8.18 18.44
N LYS A 233 15.80 -7.54 17.27
CA LYS A 233 16.86 -7.85 16.32
C LYS A 233 17.31 -6.56 15.64
N ALA A 234 18.56 -6.19 15.81
CA ALA A 234 19.15 -5.09 15.02
C ALA A 234 19.51 -5.61 13.62
N LEU A 235 19.16 -4.85 12.59
CA LEU A 235 19.61 -5.09 11.22
C LEU A 235 21.12 -4.81 11.15
N SER A 236 21.85 -5.66 10.42
CA SER A 236 23.21 -5.38 9.97
C SER A 236 23.45 -6.14 8.68
N VAL A 237 23.35 -5.45 7.55
CA VAL A 237 23.48 -6.03 6.21
C VAL A 237 24.49 -5.24 5.42
N THR A 238 25.47 -5.90 4.83
CA THR A 238 26.43 -5.27 3.91
C THR A 238 25.98 -5.53 2.49
N THR A 239 25.90 -4.48 1.67
CA THR A 239 25.39 -4.54 0.30
C THR A 239 26.14 -3.55 -0.58
N GLN A 240 26.19 -3.80 -1.88
CA GLN A 240 26.60 -2.80 -2.86
C GLN A 240 25.38 -2.00 -3.34
N GLY A 241 25.38 -0.69 -3.15
CA GLY A 241 24.22 0.16 -3.42
C GLY A 241 23.04 -0.14 -2.48
N GLY A 242 21.84 -0.25 -3.04
CA GLY A 242 20.60 -0.46 -2.27
C GLY A 242 20.04 0.84 -1.69
N TRP A 243 19.14 0.71 -0.71
CA TRP A 243 18.57 1.84 0.04
C TRP A 243 17.96 1.40 1.36
N VAL A 244 17.80 2.37 2.28
CA VAL A 244 17.05 2.23 3.53
C VAL A 244 15.94 3.27 3.59
N ALA A 245 14.78 2.91 4.13
CA ALA A 245 13.59 3.77 4.12
C ALA A 245 12.75 3.64 5.39
N MET A 246 11.92 4.65 5.64
CA MET A 246 10.79 4.60 6.56
C MET A 246 9.51 4.93 5.77
N LEU A 247 8.49 4.09 5.96
CA LEU A 247 7.27 4.06 5.18
C LEU A 247 6.07 4.40 6.07
N GLN A 248 5.10 5.10 5.49
CA GLN A 248 3.78 5.32 6.05
C GLN A 248 2.77 5.42 4.90
N GLN A 249 1.48 5.50 5.23
CA GLN A 249 0.46 5.60 4.19
C GLN A 249 0.73 6.79 3.24
N TYR A 250 0.91 6.48 1.95
CA TYR A 250 1.16 7.40 0.83
C TYR A 250 2.54 8.07 0.76
N PHE A 251 3.37 8.01 1.80
CA PHE A 251 4.62 8.77 1.86
C PHE A 251 5.77 7.93 2.41
N ALA A 252 6.97 8.23 1.93
CA ALA A 252 8.19 7.57 2.36
C ALA A 252 9.32 8.58 2.51
N THR A 253 10.28 8.23 3.37
CA THR A 253 11.62 8.81 3.33
C THR A 253 12.62 7.70 3.08
N ALA A 254 13.64 7.96 2.25
CA ALA A 254 14.65 6.95 1.95
C ALA A 254 16.03 7.56 1.75
N TRP A 255 17.05 6.96 2.34
CA TRP A 255 18.44 7.27 2.03
C TRP A 255 18.97 6.26 1.01
N VAL A 256 19.51 6.79 -0.08
CA VAL A 256 20.07 6.05 -1.21
C VAL A 256 21.57 6.35 -1.29
N PRO A 257 22.46 5.41 -0.93
CA PRO A 257 23.89 5.52 -1.19
C PRO A 257 24.22 5.54 -2.69
N GLU A 258 25.46 5.88 -3.03
CA GLU A 258 25.97 5.71 -4.38
C GLU A 258 25.91 4.24 -4.83
N LYS A 259 25.40 4.00 -6.04
CA LYS A 259 25.03 2.67 -6.55
C LYS A 259 26.17 1.65 -6.54
N ASP A 260 27.40 2.10 -6.82
CA ASP A 260 28.56 1.21 -6.98
C ASP A 260 29.39 1.07 -5.70
N LYS A 261 28.92 1.66 -4.58
CA LYS A 261 29.63 1.71 -3.30
C LYS A 261 29.07 0.71 -2.31
N THR A 262 29.97 0.07 -1.57
CA THR A 262 29.58 -0.83 -0.47
C THR A 262 29.05 0.00 0.69
N SER A 263 27.93 -0.42 1.27
CA SER A 263 27.31 0.19 2.44
C SER A 263 26.90 -0.87 3.45
N ASN A 264 26.93 -0.53 4.74
CA ASN A 264 26.35 -1.32 5.81
C ASN A 264 25.04 -0.68 6.26
N PHE A 265 23.94 -1.41 6.15
CA PHE A 265 22.61 -1.01 6.59
C PHE A 265 22.39 -1.49 8.02
N TYR A 266 21.81 -0.63 8.84
CA TYR A 266 21.62 -0.90 10.25
C TYR A 266 20.29 -0.37 10.77
N THR A 267 19.81 -0.98 11.85
CA THR A 267 18.74 -0.41 12.68
C THR A 267 19.21 -0.27 14.12
N ILE A 268 18.71 0.75 14.81
CA ILE A 268 18.99 1.01 16.23
C ILE A 268 17.66 1.32 16.92
N ASP A 269 17.42 0.65 18.05
CA ASP A 269 16.32 0.99 18.96
C ASP A 269 16.84 1.90 20.08
N LEU A 270 16.29 3.11 20.16
CA LEU A 270 16.55 4.06 21.24
C LEU A 270 15.46 3.91 22.31
N LYS A 271 15.53 2.81 23.07
CA LYS A 271 14.54 2.43 24.10
C LYS A 271 14.15 3.57 25.03
N ASN A 272 15.13 4.36 25.50
CA ASN A 272 14.89 5.46 26.44
C ASN A 272 14.09 6.62 25.84
N GLN A 273 14.03 6.73 24.51
CA GLN A 273 13.36 7.81 23.79
C GLN A 273 12.15 7.33 22.98
N LYS A 274 11.83 6.02 23.00
CA LYS A 274 10.80 5.39 22.14
C LYS A 274 10.99 5.72 20.64
N MET A 275 12.24 5.72 20.19
CA MET A 275 12.59 6.06 18.81
C MET A 275 13.27 4.89 18.11
N ALA A 276 12.89 4.67 16.86
CA ALA A 276 13.53 3.75 15.94
C ALA A 276 14.44 4.52 14.99
N ILE A 277 15.59 3.93 14.66
CA ILE A 277 16.49 4.42 13.63
C ILE A 277 16.69 3.31 12.60
N ILE A 278 16.64 3.68 11.32
CA ILE A 278 17.24 2.91 10.23
C ILE A 278 18.23 3.79 9.50
N GLY A 279 19.39 3.26 9.12
CA GLY A 279 20.40 4.03 8.42
C GLY A 279 21.35 3.17 7.62
N TYR A 280 22.23 3.84 6.89
CA TYR A 280 23.35 3.23 6.22
C TYR A 280 24.64 3.97 6.56
N LYS A 281 25.74 3.23 6.54
CA LYS A 281 27.10 3.75 6.58
C LYS A 281 27.84 3.25 5.34
N GLY A 282 28.32 4.17 4.51
CA GLY A 282 29.12 3.85 3.34
C GLY A 282 30.49 3.26 3.70
N GLU A 283 31.20 2.77 2.70
CA GLU A 283 32.59 2.36 2.85
C GLU A 283 33.49 3.53 3.28
N ASN A 284 34.60 3.20 3.95
CA ASN A 284 35.60 4.21 4.31
C ASN A 284 36.31 4.71 3.05
N ILE A 285 36.23 6.01 2.81
CA ILE A 285 37.03 6.72 1.81
C ILE A 285 38.33 7.21 2.43
N ASN A 286 39.42 7.10 1.66
CA ASN A 286 40.72 7.66 2.03
C ASN A 286 40.99 8.90 1.18
N ILE A 287 41.18 10.05 1.83
CA ILE A 287 41.44 11.34 1.18
C ILE A 287 42.92 11.65 1.37
N ALA A 288 43.66 11.72 0.26
CA ALA A 288 45.10 11.99 0.30
C ALA A 288 45.40 13.40 0.85
N PRO A 289 46.61 13.64 1.40
CA PRO A 289 47.06 14.99 1.74
C PRO A 289 46.98 15.93 0.54
N LYS A 290 46.64 17.20 0.78
CA LYS A 290 46.53 18.25 -0.26
C LYS A 290 45.63 17.88 -1.43
N SER A 291 44.55 17.14 -1.16
CA SER A 291 43.61 16.70 -2.17
C SER A 291 42.17 16.93 -1.75
N GLN A 292 41.29 16.99 -2.75
CA GLN A 292 39.87 17.15 -2.56
C GLN A 292 39.14 15.88 -3.00
N GLN A 293 38.13 15.48 -2.23
CA GLN A 293 37.27 14.34 -2.56
C GLN A 293 35.81 14.77 -2.46
N ASN A 294 35.00 14.31 -3.41
CA ASN A 294 33.55 14.46 -3.38
C ASN A 294 32.89 13.11 -3.05
N ILE A 295 31.82 13.16 -2.27
CA ILE A 295 30.93 12.03 -2.03
C ILE A 295 29.49 12.53 -2.00
N SER A 296 28.54 11.67 -2.38
CA SER A 296 27.14 12.05 -2.53
C SER A 296 26.19 11.00 -1.99
N SER A 297 24.98 11.42 -1.68
CA SER A 297 23.86 10.53 -1.39
C SER A 297 22.56 11.20 -1.79
N THR A 298 21.52 10.42 -2.04
CA THR A 298 20.19 10.95 -2.33
C THR A 298 19.25 10.64 -1.18
N LEU A 299 18.50 11.65 -0.73
CA LEU A 299 17.38 11.52 0.17
C LEU A 299 16.08 11.64 -0.63
N TRP A 300 15.25 10.60 -0.61
CA TRP A 300 13.84 10.73 -0.96
C TRP A 300 13.07 11.27 0.24
N VAL A 301 12.26 12.30 0.04
CA VAL A 301 11.35 12.84 1.07
C VAL A 301 10.05 13.27 0.39
N GLY A 302 9.06 12.37 0.32
CA GLY A 302 7.89 12.65 -0.50
C GLY A 302 6.87 11.54 -0.64
N PRO A 303 5.90 11.73 -1.57
CA PRO A 303 4.86 10.75 -1.89
C PRO A 303 5.44 9.47 -2.49
N GLU A 304 4.74 8.35 -2.34
CA GLU A 304 5.16 7.06 -2.92
C GLU A 304 4.80 6.96 -4.42
N ILE A 305 5.41 7.81 -5.25
CA ILE A 305 5.19 7.82 -6.70
C ILE A 305 6.15 6.83 -7.37
N GLN A 306 5.63 5.66 -7.76
CA GLN A 306 6.41 4.53 -8.29
C GLN A 306 7.39 4.92 -9.41
N ASP A 307 6.93 5.66 -10.42
CA ASP A 307 7.79 5.99 -11.58
C ASP A 307 8.96 6.91 -11.20
N GLN A 308 8.75 7.84 -10.26
CA GLN A 308 9.82 8.74 -9.80
C GLN A 308 10.78 8.00 -8.87
N MET A 309 10.26 7.16 -7.96
CA MET A 309 11.06 6.38 -7.02
C MET A 309 11.95 5.35 -7.75
N ALA A 310 11.41 4.64 -8.74
CA ALA A 310 12.17 3.71 -9.58
C ALA A 310 13.31 4.40 -10.35
N ALA A 311 13.15 5.67 -10.72
CA ALA A 311 14.18 6.46 -11.38
C ALA A 311 15.31 6.88 -10.43
N VAL A 312 15.02 6.99 -9.12
CA VAL A 312 16.00 7.34 -8.08
C VAL A 312 16.83 6.13 -7.67
N ALA A 313 16.17 5.00 -7.37
CA ALA A 313 16.87 3.78 -7.00
C ALA A 313 16.09 2.54 -7.46
N PRO A 314 16.79 1.46 -7.87
CA PRO A 314 16.15 0.18 -8.16
C PRO A 314 15.30 -0.29 -6.99
N HIS A 315 14.10 -0.79 -7.28
CA HIS A 315 13.17 -1.37 -6.31
C HIS A 315 12.59 -0.38 -5.29
N LEU A 316 12.93 0.90 -5.34
CA LEU A 316 12.36 1.91 -4.46
C LEU A 316 10.86 2.13 -4.73
N ASP A 317 10.37 1.79 -5.93
CA ASP A 317 8.94 1.74 -6.26
C ASP A 317 8.16 0.67 -5.49
N LEU A 318 8.83 -0.33 -4.90
CA LEU A 318 8.20 -1.38 -4.11
C LEU A 318 7.79 -0.92 -2.70
N THR A 319 8.08 0.32 -2.31
CA THR A 319 7.63 0.88 -1.03
C THR A 319 6.12 1.00 -0.94
N VAL A 320 5.43 1.18 -2.08
CA VAL A 320 3.96 1.18 -2.13
C VAL A 320 3.43 -0.17 -1.68
N ASP A 321 2.79 -0.19 -0.52
CA ASP A 321 2.31 -1.43 0.09
C ASP A 321 1.01 -1.94 -0.55
N TYR A 322 1.15 -2.73 -1.61
CA TYR A 322 0.04 -3.44 -2.23
C TYR A 322 -0.35 -4.77 -1.55
N GLY A 323 0.21 -5.06 -0.38
CA GLY A 323 0.00 -6.31 0.33
C GLY A 323 0.47 -7.54 -0.45
N TRP A 324 0.00 -8.72 -0.06
CA TRP A 324 0.39 -10.00 -0.69
C TRP A 324 -0.09 -10.15 -2.14
N LEU A 325 -1.07 -9.34 -2.56
CA LEU A 325 -1.65 -9.32 -3.91
C LEU A 325 -0.97 -8.30 -4.85
N TRP A 326 0.24 -7.84 -4.51
CA TRP A 326 0.98 -6.84 -5.29
C TRP A 326 1.06 -7.15 -6.79
N PHE A 327 1.20 -8.43 -7.16
CA PHE A 327 1.29 -8.88 -8.55
C PHE A 327 -0.03 -8.70 -9.34
N ILE A 328 -1.16 -8.47 -8.66
CA ILE A 328 -2.45 -8.08 -9.26
C ILE A 328 -2.65 -6.57 -9.16
N SER A 329 -2.40 -5.99 -7.98
CA SER A 329 -2.62 -4.58 -7.69
C SER A 329 -1.76 -3.66 -8.56
N GLN A 330 -0.49 -3.99 -8.78
CA GLN A 330 0.44 -3.16 -9.55
C GLN A 330 0.06 -3.09 -11.05
N PRO A 331 -0.24 -4.21 -11.76
CA PRO A 331 -0.77 -4.13 -13.12
C PRO A 331 -2.11 -3.40 -13.21
N LEU A 332 -3.01 -3.61 -12.25
CA LEU A 332 -4.29 -2.87 -12.20
C LEU A 332 -4.07 -1.37 -12.05
N PHE A 333 -3.12 -0.96 -11.20
CA PHE A 333 -2.77 0.44 -11.02
C PHE A 333 -2.19 1.06 -12.29
N LYS A 334 -1.24 0.38 -12.95
CA LYS A 334 -0.67 0.83 -14.23
C LYS A 334 -1.75 1.02 -15.30
N LEU A 335 -2.70 0.08 -15.38
CA LEU A 335 -3.85 0.21 -16.28
C LEU A 335 -4.77 1.37 -15.87
N LEU A 336 -5.03 1.56 -14.58
CA LEU A 336 -5.86 2.66 -14.09
C LEU A 336 -5.22 4.01 -14.40
N LYS A 337 -3.91 4.16 -14.15
CA LYS A 337 -3.14 5.36 -14.48
C LYS A 337 -3.15 5.63 -15.98
N PHE A 338 -2.93 4.61 -16.81
CA PHE A 338 -3.03 4.72 -18.26
C PHE A 338 -4.43 5.23 -18.68
N LEU A 339 -5.51 4.69 -18.13
CA LEU A 339 -6.86 5.17 -18.41
C LEU A 339 -7.06 6.62 -17.95
N HIS A 340 -6.49 6.99 -16.80
CA HIS A 340 -6.53 8.34 -16.27
C HIS A 340 -5.83 9.35 -17.18
N GLU A 341 -4.72 8.99 -17.81
CA GLU A 341 -4.01 9.88 -18.75
C GLU A 341 -4.89 10.32 -19.95
N TYR A 342 -5.83 9.47 -20.40
CA TYR A 342 -6.77 9.84 -21.47
C TYR A 342 -8.07 10.46 -20.96
N ILE A 343 -8.57 10.01 -19.80
CA ILE A 343 -9.88 10.42 -19.26
C ILE A 343 -9.77 11.71 -18.44
N GLY A 344 -8.66 11.92 -17.73
CA GLY A 344 -8.43 13.05 -16.84
C GLY A 344 -9.22 13.04 -15.52
N ASN A 345 -9.89 11.93 -15.20
CA ASN A 345 -10.65 11.79 -13.95
C ASN A 345 -10.57 10.36 -13.39
N TRP A 346 -10.11 10.23 -12.14
CA TRP A 346 -9.88 8.95 -11.49
C TRP A 346 -11.16 8.13 -11.31
N GLY A 347 -12.30 8.75 -10.99
CA GLY A 347 -13.57 8.04 -10.81
C GLY A 347 -14.10 7.44 -12.12
N PHE A 348 -14.02 8.18 -13.23
CA PHE A 348 -14.34 7.64 -14.55
C PHE A 348 -13.32 6.58 -15.02
N SER A 349 -12.06 6.71 -14.61
CA SER A 349 -11.04 5.67 -14.86
C SER A 349 -11.35 4.38 -14.10
N ILE A 350 -11.86 4.48 -12.86
CA ILE A 350 -12.36 3.34 -12.09
C ILE A 350 -13.55 2.68 -12.82
N ILE A 351 -14.48 3.47 -13.36
CA ILE A 351 -15.59 2.94 -14.16
C ILE A 351 -15.08 2.18 -15.40
N ALA A 352 -14.11 2.77 -16.12
CA ALA A 352 -13.52 2.16 -17.31
C ALA A 352 -12.78 0.85 -17.00
N ILE A 353 -11.95 0.82 -15.95
CA ILE A 353 -11.25 -0.42 -15.55
C ILE A 353 -12.25 -1.50 -15.12
N THR A 354 -13.37 -1.14 -14.48
CA THR A 354 -14.43 -2.10 -14.14
C THR A 354 -14.96 -2.80 -15.39
N PHE A 355 -15.23 -2.07 -16.47
CA PHE A 355 -15.70 -2.68 -17.72
C PHE A 355 -14.65 -3.62 -18.34
N ILE A 356 -13.37 -3.24 -18.31
CA ILE A 356 -12.28 -4.07 -18.83
C ILE A 356 -12.16 -5.37 -18.02
N VAL A 357 -12.07 -5.27 -16.69
CA VAL A 357 -11.95 -6.45 -15.81
C VAL A 357 -13.18 -7.34 -15.96
N ARG A 358 -14.39 -6.78 -16.00
CA ARG A 358 -15.63 -7.55 -16.23
C ARG A 358 -15.68 -8.18 -17.62
N GLY A 359 -15.08 -7.54 -18.62
CA GLY A 359 -14.92 -8.10 -19.97
C GLY A 359 -13.99 -9.31 -19.99
N ILE A 360 -12.80 -9.19 -19.37
CA ILE A 360 -11.84 -10.29 -19.23
C ILE A 360 -12.46 -11.47 -18.48
N MET A 361 -13.23 -11.22 -17.43
CA MET A 361 -13.90 -12.26 -16.64
C MET A 361 -15.19 -12.79 -17.27
N TYR A 362 -15.65 -12.25 -18.40
CA TYR A 362 -16.94 -12.61 -19.00
C TYR A 362 -17.10 -14.11 -19.31
N PRO A 363 -16.11 -14.84 -19.85
CA PRO A 363 -16.25 -16.27 -20.12
C PRO A 363 -16.55 -17.07 -18.84
N LEU A 364 -15.87 -16.70 -17.75
CA LEU A 364 -16.05 -17.31 -16.44
C LEU A 364 -17.43 -16.98 -15.85
N THR A 365 -17.84 -15.71 -15.86
CA THR A 365 -19.17 -15.33 -15.33
C THR A 365 -20.29 -15.94 -16.15
N LYS A 366 -20.14 -16.05 -17.47
CA LYS A 366 -21.09 -16.75 -18.35
C LYS A 366 -21.21 -18.24 -18.00
N ALA A 367 -20.10 -18.92 -17.73
CA ALA A 367 -20.12 -20.31 -17.29
C ALA A 367 -20.84 -20.47 -15.93
N GLN A 368 -20.58 -19.56 -14.99
CA GLN A 368 -21.27 -19.52 -13.69
C GLN A 368 -22.79 -19.37 -13.85
N TYR A 369 -23.25 -18.38 -14.62
CA TYR A 369 -24.68 -18.15 -14.82
C TYR A 369 -25.37 -19.29 -15.58
N THR A 370 -24.66 -19.92 -16.52
CA THR A 370 -25.17 -21.11 -17.22
C THR A 370 -25.37 -22.27 -16.23
N SER A 371 -24.43 -22.47 -15.29
CA SER A 371 -24.58 -23.48 -14.23
C SER A 371 -25.77 -23.17 -13.32
N MET A 372 -25.95 -21.90 -12.92
CA MET A 372 -27.11 -21.48 -12.11
C MET A 372 -28.45 -21.71 -12.83
N ALA A 373 -28.52 -21.40 -14.13
CA ALA A 373 -29.73 -21.62 -14.93
C ALA A 373 -30.09 -23.11 -15.00
N LYS A 374 -29.11 -24.00 -15.18
CA LYS A 374 -29.32 -25.45 -15.14
C LYS A 374 -29.78 -25.90 -13.75
N MET A 375 -29.19 -25.37 -12.68
CA MET A 375 -29.58 -25.69 -11.31
C MET A 375 -31.05 -25.32 -11.04
N ARG A 376 -31.53 -24.20 -11.61
CA ARG A 376 -32.96 -23.83 -11.55
C ARG A 376 -33.87 -24.86 -12.23
N LEU A 377 -33.44 -25.49 -13.32
CA LEU A 377 -34.22 -26.55 -13.99
C LEU A 377 -34.26 -27.85 -13.20
N LEU A 378 -33.24 -28.10 -12.36
CA LEU A 378 -33.15 -29.30 -11.51
C LEU A 378 -33.95 -29.16 -10.20
N GLN A 379 -34.32 -27.95 -9.78
CA GLN A 379 -35.15 -27.70 -8.59
C GLN A 379 -36.34 -28.66 -8.42
N PRO A 380 -37.24 -28.85 -9.40
CA PRO A 380 -38.37 -29.76 -9.22
C PRO A 380 -37.94 -31.21 -8.99
N LYS A 381 -36.85 -31.68 -9.63
CA LYS A 381 -36.28 -33.01 -9.38
C LYS A 381 -35.72 -33.12 -7.96
N ILE A 382 -35.08 -32.06 -7.46
CA ILE A 382 -34.54 -31.98 -6.10
C ILE A 382 -35.68 -31.98 -5.07
N THR A 383 -36.76 -31.24 -5.31
CA THR A 383 -37.94 -31.23 -4.43
C THR A 383 -38.61 -32.60 -4.37
N ALA A 384 -38.83 -33.25 -5.51
CA ALA A 384 -39.38 -34.60 -5.57
C ALA A 384 -38.47 -35.64 -4.88
N MET A 385 -37.15 -35.49 -5.00
CA MET A 385 -36.17 -36.32 -4.29
C MET A 385 -36.26 -36.11 -2.76
N ARG A 386 -36.44 -34.87 -2.32
CA ARG A 386 -36.61 -34.52 -0.89
C ARG A 386 -37.90 -35.11 -0.31
N GLU A 387 -38.99 -35.08 -1.07
CA GLU A 387 -40.26 -35.72 -0.69
C GLU A 387 -40.13 -37.25 -0.63
N ARG A 388 -39.37 -37.86 -1.54
CA ARG A 388 -39.19 -39.32 -1.60
C ARG A 388 -38.28 -39.88 -0.50
N PHE A 389 -37.20 -39.17 -0.15
CA PHE A 389 -36.18 -39.67 0.77
C PHE A 389 -36.28 -39.09 2.19
N GLY A 390 -37.11 -38.07 2.42
CA GLY A 390 -37.50 -37.59 3.75
C GLY A 390 -36.33 -37.47 4.75
N ASP A 391 -36.32 -38.37 5.74
CA ASP A 391 -35.34 -38.39 6.85
C ASP A 391 -33.99 -39.02 6.51
N ASP A 392 -33.84 -39.73 5.39
CA ASP A 392 -32.58 -40.32 4.96
C ASP A 392 -31.68 -39.26 4.30
N ARG A 393 -31.14 -38.36 5.14
CA ARG A 393 -30.27 -37.25 4.71
C ARG A 393 -29.02 -37.73 3.98
N GLN A 394 -28.49 -38.89 4.35
CA GLN A 394 -27.27 -39.43 3.76
C GLN A 394 -27.53 -39.90 2.33
N ARG A 395 -28.60 -40.66 2.10
CA ARG A 395 -28.99 -41.11 0.75
C ARG A 395 -29.45 -39.93 -0.12
N MET A 396 -30.18 -38.97 0.46
CA MET A 396 -30.58 -37.75 -0.24
C MET A 396 -29.36 -36.94 -0.72
N SER A 397 -28.32 -36.80 0.10
CA SER A 397 -27.09 -36.13 -0.30
C SER A 397 -26.36 -36.86 -1.44
N GLN A 398 -26.30 -38.19 -1.39
CA GLN A 398 -25.67 -39.02 -2.43
C GLN A 398 -26.40 -38.93 -3.78
N GLU A 399 -27.73 -39.08 -3.79
CA GLU A 399 -28.56 -38.99 -4.99
C GLU A 399 -28.55 -37.57 -5.58
N MET A 400 -28.55 -36.54 -4.73
CA MET A 400 -28.42 -35.15 -5.17
C MET A 400 -27.05 -34.90 -5.85
N MET A 401 -25.96 -35.44 -5.29
CA MET A 401 -24.63 -35.33 -5.92
C MET A 401 -24.54 -36.13 -7.23
N ALA A 402 -25.16 -37.31 -7.30
CA ALA A 402 -25.24 -38.10 -8.53
C ALA A 402 -26.02 -37.37 -9.64
N LEU A 403 -27.13 -36.70 -9.28
CA LEU A 403 -27.89 -35.85 -10.18
C LEU A 403 -27.05 -34.67 -10.70
N TYR A 404 -26.33 -33.97 -9.82
CA TYR A 404 -25.44 -32.87 -10.23
C TYR A 404 -24.31 -33.34 -11.17
N LYS A 405 -23.73 -34.51 -10.91
CA LYS A 405 -22.68 -35.10 -11.76
C LYS A 405 -23.22 -35.49 -13.14
N THR A 406 -24.40 -36.09 -13.18
CA THR A 406 -25.07 -36.53 -14.43
C THR A 406 -25.42 -35.33 -15.31
N GLU A 407 -25.96 -34.27 -14.71
CA GLU A 407 -26.40 -33.06 -15.42
C GLU A 407 -25.25 -32.04 -15.65
N LYS A 408 -24.04 -32.38 -15.20
CA LYS A 408 -22.82 -31.55 -15.26
C LYS A 408 -23.05 -30.14 -14.70
N VAL A 409 -23.65 -30.07 -13.51
CA VAL A 409 -23.92 -28.82 -12.78
C VAL A 409 -23.00 -28.76 -11.56
N ASN A 410 -22.33 -27.62 -11.35
CA ASN A 410 -21.49 -27.43 -10.16
C ASN A 410 -22.34 -26.84 -9.02
N PRO A 411 -22.55 -27.55 -7.88
CA PRO A 411 -23.34 -27.06 -6.75
C PRO A 411 -22.71 -25.83 -6.07
N LEU A 412 -21.39 -25.64 -6.21
CA LEU A 412 -20.70 -24.44 -5.71
C LEU A 412 -20.89 -23.21 -6.62
N GLY A 413 -21.56 -23.35 -7.77
CA GLY A 413 -21.79 -22.23 -8.69
C GLY A 413 -22.52 -21.03 -8.06
N GLY A 414 -23.25 -21.24 -6.96
CA GLY A 414 -23.93 -20.20 -6.18
C GLY A 414 -22.99 -19.30 -5.36
N CYS A 415 -21.95 -19.87 -4.75
CA CYS A 415 -20.99 -19.14 -3.89
C CYS A 415 -19.63 -18.89 -4.56
N LEU A 416 -19.35 -19.55 -5.68
CA LEU A 416 -18.15 -19.35 -6.50
C LEU A 416 -17.92 -17.88 -6.92
N PRO A 417 -18.95 -17.07 -7.22
CA PRO A 417 -18.75 -15.65 -7.52
C PRO A 417 -18.10 -14.89 -6.35
N LEU A 418 -18.46 -15.20 -5.11
CA LEU A 418 -17.89 -14.55 -3.92
C LEU A 418 -16.40 -14.87 -3.81
N VAL A 419 -16.02 -16.14 -3.93
CA VAL A 419 -14.62 -16.59 -3.80
C VAL A 419 -13.71 -15.95 -4.84
N ILE A 420 -14.14 -15.89 -6.10
CA ILE A 420 -13.33 -15.30 -7.18
C ILE A 420 -13.28 -13.77 -7.06
N GLN A 421 -14.33 -13.17 -6.52
CA GLN A 421 -14.38 -11.72 -6.29
C GLN A 421 -13.47 -11.29 -5.14
N MET A 422 -13.19 -12.14 -4.14
CA MET A 422 -12.39 -11.79 -2.96
C MET A 422 -10.95 -11.34 -3.31
N PRO A 423 -10.15 -12.04 -4.15
CA PRO A 423 -8.83 -11.55 -4.55
C PRO A 423 -8.88 -10.22 -5.30
N ILE A 424 -9.90 -10.02 -6.16
CA ILE A 424 -10.07 -8.78 -6.92
C ILE A 424 -10.46 -7.62 -5.99
N PHE A 425 -11.32 -7.90 -5.01
CA PHE A 425 -11.69 -6.96 -3.95
C PHE A 425 -10.45 -6.46 -3.22
N LEU A 426 -9.64 -7.39 -2.71
CA LEU A 426 -8.45 -7.07 -1.93
C LEU A 426 -7.40 -6.36 -2.79
N ALA A 427 -7.18 -6.80 -4.03
CA ALA A 427 -6.24 -6.13 -4.94
C ALA A 427 -6.64 -4.69 -5.23
N LEU A 428 -7.92 -4.44 -5.52
CA LEU A 428 -8.43 -3.07 -5.73
C LEU A 428 -8.40 -2.25 -4.44
N TYR A 429 -8.70 -2.86 -3.30
CA TYR A 429 -8.63 -2.20 -2.00
C TYR A 429 -7.19 -1.73 -1.71
N TYR A 430 -6.20 -2.64 -1.82
CA TYR A 430 -4.79 -2.30 -1.64
C TYR A 430 -4.33 -1.25 -2.65
N MET A 431 -4.74 -1.39 -3.91
CA MET A 431 -4.43 -0.42 -4.95
C MET A 431 -4.94 0.99 -4.60
N LEU A 432 -6.21 1.11 -4.22
CA LEU A 432 -6.82 2.41 -3.93
C LEU A 432 -6.29 3.03 -2.63
N MET A 433 -6.02 2.20 -1.61
CA MET A 433 -5.51 2.65 -0.30
C MET A 433 -4.02 2.99 -0.31
N GLY A 434 -3.23 2.36 -1.19
CA GLY A 434 -1.78 2.56 -1.27
C GLY A 434 -1.35 3.62 -2.28
N SER A 435 -2.17 3.93 -3.28
CA SER A 435 -1.76 4.86 -4.35
C SER A 435 -2.04 6.31 -3.97
N VAL A 436 -0.97 7.09 -3.80
CA VAL A 436 -1.02 8.51 -3.43
C VAL A 436 -1.76 9.37 -4.44
N GLU A 437 -1.80 8.97 -5.71
CA GLU A 437 -2.51 9.69 -6.78
C GLU A 437 -4.03 9.70 -6.60
N LEU A 438 -4.57 8.75 -5.83
CA LEU A 438 -5.99 8.67 -5.50
C LEU A 438 -6.35 9.40 -4.21
N ARG A 439 -5.35 9.81 -3.41
CA ARG A 439 -5.57 10.61 -2.22
C ARG A 439 -6.17 11.95 -2.59
N HIS A 440 -7.31 12.29 -1.99
CA HIS A 440 -8.05 13.53 -2.28
C HIS A 440 -8.47 13.66 -3.76
N ALA A 441 -8.49 12.56 -4.52
CA ALA A 441 -8.91 12.59 -5.92
C ALA A 441 -10.44 12.73 -6.01
N PRO A 442 -10.96 13.79 -6.65
CA PRO A 442 -12.39 14.01 -6.73
C PRO A 442 -13.04 13.13 -7.80
N PHE A 443 -14.34 12.92 -7.63
CA PHE A 443 -15.22 12.37 -8.66
C PHE A 443 -16.33 13.38 -8.99
N ILE A 444 -17.60 12.98 -8.94
CA ILE A 444 -18.76 13.82 -9.26
C ILE A 444 -19.60 14.05 -8.00
N GLY A 445 -20.21 15.23 -7.93
CA GLY A 445 -21.17 15.58 -6.89
C GLY A 445 -20.50 15.81 -5.55
N TRP A 446 -20.76 14.93 -4.58
CA TRP A 446 -20.26 15.05 -3.22
C TRP A 446 -18.96 14.28 -2.96
N ILE A 447 -18.53 13.43 -3.90
CA ILE A 447 -17.32 12.64 -3.75
C ILE A 447 -16.11 13.49 -4.15
N ASN A 448 -15.44 14.01 -3.14
CA ASN A 448 -14.22 14.82 -3.28
C ASN A 448 -12.93 14.05 -2.92
N ASP A 449 -13.06 12.79 -2.52
CA ASP A 449 -11.93 11.91 -2.22
C ASP A 449 -12.30 10.44 -2.48
N LEU A 450 -11.67 9.83 -3.47
CA LEU A 450 -11.86 8.43 -3.85
C LEU A 450 -11.16 7.44 -2.89
N SER A 451 -10.16 7.91 -2.15
CA SER A 451 -9.41 7.10 -1.18
C SER A 451 -10.08 7.04 0.19
N ALA A 452 -10.90 8.04 0.53
CA ALA A 452 -11.68 8.09 1.77
C ALA A 452 -13.09 7.49 1.59
N GLN A 453 -13.75 7.19 2.71
CA GLN A 453 -15.15 6.76 2.72
C GLN A 453 -16.10 7.86 2.19
N ASP A 454 -17.27 7.47 1.67
CA ASP A 454 -18.30 8.44 1.25
C ASP A 454 -18.83 9.22 2.48
N PRO A 455 -18.67 10.55 2.56
CA PRO A 455 -19.12 11.35 3.69
C PRO A 455 -20.62 11.26 3.98
N TYR A 456 -21.43 10.98 2.95
CA TYR A 456 -22.88 10.90 3.05
C TYR A 456 -23.40 9.45 3.00
N TYR A 457 -22.51 8.47 2.86
CA TYR A 457 -22.83 7.05 2.77
C TYR A 457 -23.85 6.68 1.67
N ILE A 458 -23.99 7.53 0.64
CA ILE A 458 -24.92 7.33 -0.47
C ILE A 458 -24.44 6.18 -1.36
N LEU A 459 -23.14 6.14 -1.68
CA LEU A 459 -22.52 5.07 -2.49
C LEU A 459 -22.73 3.69 -1.87
N PRO A 460 -22.43 3.45 -0.57
CA PRO A 460 -22.71 2.16 0.06
C PRO A 460 -24.18 1.74 -0.01
N VAL A 461 -25.12 2.68 0.19
CA VAL A 461 -26.56 2.39 0.07
C VAL A 461 -26.92 2.00 -1.36
N LEU A 462 -26.43 2.74 -2.36
CA LEU A 462 -26.63 2.40 -3.78
C LEU A 462 -26.03 1.02 -4.12
N MET A 463 -24.85 0.70 -3.59
CA MET A 463 -24.24 -0.62 -3.73
C MET A 463 -25.17 -1.70 -3.17
N GLY A 464 -25.70 -1.51 -1.96
CA GLY A 464 -26.69 -2.40 -1.35
C GLY A 464 -27.95 -2.58 -2.19
N VAL A 465 -28.50 -1.50 -2.75
CA VAL A 465 -29.67 -1.55 -3.65
C VAL A 465 -29.34 -2.38 -4.90
N THR A 466 -28.20 -2.15 -5.54
CA THR A 466 -27.80 -2.96 -6.71
C THR A 466 -27.63 -4.44 -6.35
N MET A 467 -27.08 -4.73 -5.17
CA MET A 467 -26.94 -6.11 -4.68
C MET A 467 -28.29 -6.76 -4.40
N PHE A 468 -29.24 -6.03 -3.82
CA PHE A 468 -30.61 -6.49 -3.62
C PHE A 468 -31.31 -6.79 -4.96
N VAL A 469 -31.12 -5.95 -5.97
CA VAL A 469 -31.64 -6.20 -7.33
C VAL A 469 -31.03 -7.47 -7.92
N ILE A 470 -29.71 -7.66 -7.82
CA ILE A 470 -29.03 -8.90 -8.26
C ILE A 470 -29.63 -10.10 -7.55
N GLN A 471 -29.84 -10.02 -6.23
CA GLN A 471 -30.41 -11.11 -5.46
C GLN A 471 -31.82 -11.46 -5.90
N LYS A 472 -32.67 -10.46 -6.22
CA LYS A 472 -34.03 -10.69 -6.72
C LYS A 472 -34.06 -11.30 -8.13
N LEU A 473 -33.08 -10.96 -8.97
CA LEU A 473 -32.96 -11.50 -10.33
C LEU A 473 -32.32 -12.90 -10.34
N SER A 474 -31.49 -13.20 -9.35
CA SER A 474 -30.78 -14.47 -9.25
C SER A 474 -31.69 -15.57 -8.69
N PRO A 475 -31.71 -16.79 -9.28
CA PRO A 475 -32.47 -17.90 -8.72
C PRO A 475 -31.96 -18.26 -7.33
N THR A 476 -32.81 -18.22 -6.31
CA THR A 476 -32.47 -18.74 -4.97
C THR A 476 -32.49 -20.27 -5.00
N THR A 477 -31.31 -20.88 -5.08
CA THR A 477 -31.16 -22.34 -5.06
C THR A 477 -31.06 -22.94 -3.66
N VAL A 478 -31.30 -22.10 -2.64
CA VAL A 478 -31.23 -22.46 -1.24
C VAL A 478 -32.57 -23.03 -0.79
N ALA A 479 -32.59 -24.32 -0.44
CA ALA A 479 -33.79 -25.03 0.00
C ALA A 479 -34.02 -24.97 1.53
N ASP A 480 -33.11 -24.33 2.29
CA ASP A 480 -33.19 -24.15 3.74
C ASP A 480 -33.71 -22.73 4.07
N PRO A 481 -34.88 -22.59 4.72
CA PRO A 481 -35.48 -21.30 5.07
C PRO A 481 -34.56 -20.39 5.89
N MET A 482 -33.67 -20.95 6.73
CA MET A 482 -32.75 -20.15 7.53
C MET A 482 -31.66 -19.50 6.66
N GLN A 483 -31.08 -20.27 5.74
CA GLN A 483 -30.06 -19.73 4.83
C GLN A 483 -30.68 -18.73 3.84
N GLN A 484 -31.93 -18.92 3.44
CA GLN A 484 -32.65 -17.94 2.63
C GLN A 484 -32.82 -16.61 3.37
N LYS A 485 -33.16 -16.64 4.67
CA LYS A 485 -33.22 -15.43 5.52
C LYS A 485 -31.87 -14.72 5.61
N ILE A 486 -30.77 -15.45 5.84
CA ILE A 486 -29.42 -14.86 5.88
C ILE A 486 -29.09 -14.19 4.54
N MET A 487 -29.37 -14.88 3.42
CA MET A 487 -29.15 -14.32 2.10
C MET A 487 -29.97 -13.03 1.90
N THR A 488 -31.22 -12.95 2.36
CA THR A 488 -32.03 -11.72 2.20
C THR A 488 -31.50 -10.53 2.98
N TYR A 489 -30.78 -10.76 4.08
CA TYR A 489 -30.11 -9.69 4.84
C TYR A 489 -28.72 -9.36 4.31
N MET A 490 -28.13 -10.20 3.45
CA MET A 490 -26.79 -10.03 2.91
C MET A 490 -26.56 -8.65 2.26
N PRO A 491 -27.48 -8.10 1.44
CA PRO A 491 -27.30 -6.74 0.91
C PRO A 491 -27.16 -5.68 2.01
N VAL A 492 -27.93 -5.77 3.09
CA VAL A 492 -27.85 -4.82 4.21
C VAL A 492 -26.54 -4.99 4.97
N VAL A 493 -26.12 -6.23 5.22
CA VAL A 493 -24.83 -6.53 5.87
C VAL A 493 -23.67 -5.97 5.05
N PHE A 494 -23.67 -6.17 3.73
CA PHE A 494 -22.64 -5.59 2.86
C PHE A 494 -22.73 -4.07 2.77
N THR A 495 -23.93 -3.46 2.74
CA THR A 495 -24.05 -2.01 2.84
C THR A 495 -23.32 -1.50 4.08
N VAL A 496 -23.65 -2.04 5.27
CA VAL A 496 -22.99 -1.67 6.53
C VAL A 496 -21.49 -1.89 6.44
N PHE A 497 -21.04 -3.04 5.94
CA PHE A 497 -19.62 -3.32 5.77
C PHE A 497 -18.90 -2.27 4.92
N PHE A 498 -19.48 -1.84 3.80
CA PHE A 498 -18.89 -0.86 2.88
C PHE A 498 -19.00 0.60 3.33
N LEU A 499 -19.66 0.92 4.46
CA LEU A 499 -19.74 2.28 5.01
C LEU A 499 -18.35 2.86 5.32
N TRP A 500 -17.40 2.00 5.71
CA TRP A 500 -16.05 2.40 6.14
C TRP A 500 -14.97 2.14 5.07
N PHE A 501 -15.37 1.81 3.85
CA PHE A 501 -14.44 1.55 2.75
C PHE A 501 -14.29 2.76 1.82
N PRO A 502 -13.15 2.88 1.11
CA PRO A 502 -12.92 3.94 0.13
C PRO A 502 -14.06 4.06 -0.89
N SER A 503 -14.50 5.27 -1.16
CA SER A 503 -15.60 5.55 -2.07
C SER A 503 -15.29 5.08 -3.50
N GLY A 504 -14.02 5.12 -3.92
CA GLY A 504 -13.57 4.56 -5.19
C GLY A 504 -13.76 3.03 -5.28
N LEU A 505 -13.58 2.31 -4.16
CA LEU A 505 -13.84 0.88 -4.12
C LEU A 505 -15.34 0.61 -4.20
N VAL A 506 -16.15 1.36 -3.44
CA VAL A 506 -17.61 1.22 -3.49
C VAL A 506 -18.13 1.52 -4.91
N LEU A 507 -17.61 2.56 -5.55
CA LEU A 507 -17.92 2.93 -6.94
C LEU A 507 -17.67 1.78 -7.91
N TYR A 508 -16.49 1.15 -7.83
CA TYR A 508 -16.17 -0.03 -8.62
C TYR A 508 -17.26 -1.11 -8.46
N TYR A 509 -17.68 -1.40 -7.22
CA TYR A 509 -18.69 -2.42 -6.96
C TYR A 509 -20.08 -2.06 -7.47
N ILE A 510 -20.50 -0.80 -7.39
CA ILE A 510 -21.76 -0.34 -7.98
C ILE A 510 -21.77 -0.63 -9.48
N VAL A 511 -20.74 -0.17 -10.21
CA VAL A 511 -20.63 -0.35 -11.67
C VAL A 511 -20.56 -1.83 -12.02
N SER A 512 -19.79 -2.59 -11.25
CA SER A 512 -19.61 -4.03 -11.37
C SER A 512 -20.92 -4.81 -11.18
N ASN A 513 -21.76 -4.36 -10.24
CA ASN A 513 -23.10 -4.90 -10.02
C ASN A 513 -24.05 -4.52 -11.16
N LEU A 514 -24.01 -3.30 -11.67
CA LEU A 514 -24.81 -2.89 -12.82
C LEU A 514 -24.48 -3.72 -14.07
N VAL A 515 -23.20 -3.93 -14.35
CA VAL A 515 -22.74 -4.85 -15.42
C VAL A 515 -23.29 -6.25 -15.19
N THR A 516 -23.25 -6.73 -13.95
CA THR A 516 -23.81 -8.04 -13.58
C THR A 516 -25.30 -8.15 -13.87
N ILE A 517 -26.09 -7.14 -13.49
CA ILE A 517 -27.54 -7.10 -13.76
C ILE A 517 -27.81 -7.21 -15.26
N ILE A 518 -27.08 -6.43 -16.08
CA ILE A 518 -27.21 -6.46 -17.54
C ILE A 518 -26.83 -7.84 -18.09
N GLN A 519 -25.70 -8.40 -17.65
CA GLN A 519 -25.22 -9.72 -18.08
C GLN A 519 -26.25 -10.83 -17.74
N GLN A 520 -26.80 -10.83 -16.52
CA GLN A 520 -27.80 -11.80 -16.11
C GLN A 520 -29.05 -11.74 -17.00
N GLN A 521 -29.56 -10.53 -17.27
CA GLN A 521 -30.74 -10.35 -18.11
C GLN A 521 -30.49 -10.85 -19.55
N VAL A 522 -29.34 -10.55 -20.13
CA VAL A 522 -28.98 -10.99 -21.49
C VAL A 522 -28.81 -12.52 -21.55
N ILE A 523 -28.13 -13.12 -20.58
CA ILE A 523 -27.88 -14.57 -20.53
C ILE A 523 -29.20 -15.33 -20.31
N PHE A 524 -30.02 -14.95 -19.34
CA PHE A 524 -31.28 -15.65 -19.08
C PHE A 524 -32.25 -15.55 -20.26
N ARG A 525 -32.38 -14.37 -20.90
CA ARG A 525 -33.16 -14.23 -22.14
C ARG A 525 -32.61 -15.10 -23.27
N SER A 526 -31.29 -15.21 -23.41
CA SER A 526 -30.68 -16.09 -24.41
C SER A 526 -30.95 -17.58 -24.13
N LEU A 527 -31.00 -17.99 -22.86
CA LEU A 527 -31.25 -19.37 -22.46
C LEU A 527 -32.73 -19.73 -22.64
N GLU A 528 -33.65 -18.81 -22.34
CA GLU A 528 -35.08 -18.97 -22.62
C GLU A 528 -35.34 -19.16 -24.12
N LYS A 529 -34.69 -18.36 -24.99
CA LYS A 529 -34.79 -18.48 -26.46
C LYS A 529 -34.24 -19.80 -26.99
N ARG A 530 -33.27 -20.43 -26.30
CA ARG A 530 -32.67 -21.73 -26.68
C ARG A 530 -33.49 -22.94 -26.20
N GLY A 531 -34.70 -22.74 -25.68
CA GLY A 531 -35.64 -23.82 -25.42
C GLY A 531 -35.40 -24.60 -24.12
N LEU A 532 -34.71 -24.02 -23.14
CA LEU A 532 -34.73 -24.50 -21.75
C LEU A 532 -36.11 -24.17 -21.13
N HIS A 533 -37.16 -24.77 -21.68
CA HIS A 533 -38.51 -24.64 -21.17
C HIS A 533 -38.66 -25.41 -19.86
N THR A 534 -39.17 -24.74 -18.83
CA THR A 534 -39.95 -25.39 -17.77
C THR A 534 -40.99 -26.26 -18.47
N ARG A 535 -40.94 -27.58 -18.20
CA ARG A 535 -41.80 -28.60 -18.82
C ARG A 535 -43.31 -28.26 -18.70
N GLU A 536 -43.69 -27.42 -17.73
CA GLU A 536 -45.05 -26.92 -17.49
C GLU A 536 -45.72 -26.26 -18.71
N LYS A 537 -44.98 -25.53 -19.57
CA LYS A 537 -45.61 -24.91 -20.76
C LYS A 537 -45.93 -25.92 -21.86
N ARG A 538 -45.25 -27.08 -21.88
CA ARG A 538 -45.53 -28.14 -22.86
C ARG A 538 -46.75 -28.96 -22.45
N GLU A 539 -46.94 -29.20 -21.15
CA GLU A 539 -48.14 -29.89 -20.63
C GLU A 539 -49.41 -29.05 -20.80
N LYS A 540 -49.38 -27.74 -20.50
CA LYS A 540 -50.54 -26.87 -20.77
C LYS A 540 -50.93 -26.77 -22.25
N LYS A 541 -49.96 -26.85 -23.18
CA LYS A 541 -50.24 -26.89 -24.64
C LYS A 541 -50.78 -28.23 -25.11
N VAL A 542 -50.44 -29.33 -24.45
CA VAL A 542 -50.97 -30.66 -24.77
C VAL A 542 -52.39 -30.82 -24.23
N ASP A 543 -52.71 -30.24 -23.07
CA ASP A 543 -54.08 -30.25 -22.53
C ASP A 543 -55.04 -29.31 -23.25
N LEU A 544 -54.56 -28.17 -23.78
CA LEU A 544 -55.37 -27.26 -24.60
C LEU A 544 -55.70 -27.83 -25.99
N ASN A 545 -54.93 -28.80 -26.50
CA ASN A 545 -55.21 -29.51 -27.75
C ASN A 545 -55.98 -30.83 -27.55
N LYS A 546 -56.40 -31.13 -26.32
CA LYS A 546 -57.20 -32.31 -25.95
C LYS A 546 -58.61 -31.96 -25.44
N LYS A 547 -59.08 -30.73 -25.65
CA LYS A 547 -60.48 -30.34 -25.41
C LYS A 547 -61.20 -30.06 -26.72
#